data_AF-A0A3R9KCY9-F1
#
_entry.id   AF-A0A3R9KCY9-F1
#
_cell.length_a   1.000
_cell.length_b   1.000
_cell.length_c   1.000
_cell.angle_alpha   90.00
_cell.angle_beta   90.00
_cell.angle_gamma   90.00
#
_symmetry.space_group_name_H-M   'P 1'
#
loop_
_entity.id
_entity.type
_entity.pdbx_description
1 polymer ?
#
loop_
_entity_poly.entity_id
_entity_poly.type
_entity_poly.pdbx_seq_one_letter_code
_entity_poly.pdbx_strand_id
1 'polypeptide(L)'
;MVTINKLEIENVKRVKAVKLEPSATGLTIVGGNNSQGKTSVLDAIAWALGGNKYKPSQAQREGSTIPPSLKITLSNGLIVERSGKNSTLKVIDPSGNKAGQNLLDSFVEELAINLPKFMEQTSKEKAKTLLQIIGVGPQLAELEMQEKAKYDERHAIGVIADQKEKFAKEQPYYPDAPKELVSISELIQQQQEILGRNGENARKRQNLTRIENEYQGALADVERLSKMLEEAREKEQGLAQDLDIARKDTQELIDESTQEIEDSIANIEQINLKVRANFDKDKAEEDAKDYREQYKELDNVIADIRKQKTDLLTNADLPLPGLSVDDGELLYLGQRWDNMSGSQQLQVATAIVRKLKPECGFVLIDKLEQMDQQTLQEFGAWLEQEGLQAIATRVSTGDECSILIEDGYSVKPVEFASAAQQGHAETVAPTWQGGF
;
A
#
# COMPACT_ATOMS: atom_id res chain seq x y z
N MET A 1 -24.96 -2.95 -27.97
CA MET A 1 -25.06 -1.47 -27.89
C MET A 1 -26.39 -0.99 -28.46
N VAL A 2 -27.20 -0.39 -27.60
CA VAL A 2 -28.50 0.21 -27.91
C VAL A 2 -28.36 1.73 -27.90
N THR A 3 -28.84 2.41 -28.94
CA THR A 3 -28.79 3.88 -29.08
C THR A 3 -30.20 4.45 -29.17
N ILE A 4 -30.33 5.78 -29.11
CA ILE A 4 -31.60 6.49 -29.28
C ILE A 4 -31.77 6.85 -30.77
N ASN A 5 -32.74 6.24 -31.44
CA ASN A 5 -33.04 6.54 -32.84
C ASN A 5 -33.91 7.79 -32.98
N LYS A 6 -34.88 7.95 -32.09
CA LYS A 6 -35.89 8.99 -32.21
C LYS A 6 -36.40 9.44 -30.86
N LEU A 7 -36.54 10.75 -30.71
CA LEU A 7 -37.02 11.44 -29.52
C LEU A 7 -38.15 12.39 -29.90
N GLU A 8 -39.27 12.30 -29.19
CA GLU A 8 -40.40 13.22 -29.27
C GLU A 8 -40.75 13.67 -27.84
N ILE A 9 -40.65 14.97 -27.58
CA ILE A 9 -40.90 15.59 -26.28
C ILE A 9 -41.92 16.71 -26.45
N GLU A 10 -42.99 16.69 -25.67
CA GLU A 10 -43.98 17.76 -25.64
C GLU A 10 -44.31 18.16 -24.19
N ASN A 11 -44.41 19.48 -23.97
CA ASN A 11 -44.83 20.08 -22.70
C ASN A 11 -44.05 19.63 -21.45
N VAL A 12 -42.74 19.40 -21.58
CA VAL A 12 -41.86 18.99 -20.47
C VAL A 12 -40.93 20.13 -20.06
N LYS A 13 -41.01 20.59 -18.81
CA LYS A 13 -40.26 21.74 -18.27
C LYS A 13 -40.36 22.96 -19.20
N ARG A 14 -39.29 23.34 -19.91
CA ARG A 14 -39.29 24.47 -20.85
C ARG A 14 -39.57 24.05 -22.31
N VAL A 15 -39.63 22.76 -22.60
CA VAL A 15 -39.90 22.24 -23.94
C VAL A 15 -41.39 22.35 -24.25
N LYS A 16 -41.71 22.97 -25.39
CA LYS A 16 -43.05 23.01 -25.99
C LYS A 16 -43.25 21.79 -26.88
N ALA A 17 -42.42 21.65 -27.90
CA ALA A 17 -42.38 20.49 -28.78
C ALA A 17 -40.99 20.34 -29.40
N VAL A 18 -40.34 19.20 -29.16
CA VAL A 18 -39.03 18.87 -29.72
C VAL A 18 -39.11 17.49 -30.37
N LYS A 19 -38.65 17.42 -31.62
CA LYS A 19 -38.41 16.17 -32.33
C LYS A 19 -36.96 16.12 -32.74
N LEU A 20 -36.25 15.07 -32.34
CA LEU A 20 -34.83 14.87 -32.63
C LEU A 20 -34.60 13.43 -33.06
N GLU A 21 -33.81 13.28 -34.12
CA GLU A 21 -33.27 12.00 -34.60
C GLU A 21 -31.75 12.12 -34.51
N PRO A 22 -31.14 11.74 -33.37
CA PRO A 22 -29.70 11.86 -33.17
C PRO A 22 -28.93 10.93 -34.12
N SER A 23 -27.68 11.29 -34.42
CA SER A 23 -26.77 10.41 -35.18
C SER A 23 -26.56 9.10 -34.41
N ALA A 24 -26.51 7.96 -35.11
CA ALA A 24 -26.36 6.65 -34.47
C ALA A 24 -25.04 6.49 -33.69
N THR A 25 -24.01 7.24 -34.10
CA THR A 25 -22.69 7.35 -33.46
C THR A 25 -22.23 8.80 -33.50
N GLY A 26 -21.25 9.15 -32.67
CA GLY A 26 -20.67 10.48 -32.65
C GLY A 26 -21.49 11.47 -31.81
N LEU A 27 -21.24 12.76 -32.04
CA LEU A 27 -21.75 13.84 -31.21
C LEU A 27 -22.97 14.52 -31.85
N THR A 28 -24.12 14.48 -31.17
CA THR A 28 -25.32 15.27 -31.50
C THR A 28 -25.44 16.44 -30.53
N ILE A 29 -25.30 17.68 -31.03
CA ILE A 29 -25.33 18.89 -30.21
C ILE A 29 -26.71 19.56 -30.29
N VAL A 30 -27.35 19.71 -29.13
CA VAL A 30 -28.54 20.52 -28.90
C VAL A 30 -28.09 21.93 -28.51
N GLY A 31 -28.12 22.84 -29.50
CA GLY A 31 -27.76 24.24 -29.38
C GLY A 31 -28.91 25.15 -29.00
N GLY A 32 -28.61 26.43 -28.79
CA GLY A 32 -29.54 27.51 -28.45
C GLY A 32 -29.02 28.39 -27.32
N ASN A 33 -29.66 29.55 -27.14
CA ASN A 33 -29.34 30.46 -26.05
C ASN A 33 -29.70 29.90 -24.66
N ASN A 34 -29.24 30.56 -23.61
CA ASN A 34 -29.63 30.21 -22.24
C ASN A 34 -31.16 30.27 -22.06
N SER A 35 -31.67 29.42 -21.17
CA SER A 35 -33.10 29.34 -20.82
C SER A 35 -34.06 28.91 -21.94
N GLN A 36 -33.58 28.48 -23.11
CA GLN A 36 -34.44 28.05 -24.21
C GLN A 36 -35.00 26.63 -24.08
N GLY A 37 -34.45 25.81 -23.16
CA GLY A 37 -34.94 24.44 -22.91
C GLY A 37 -33.98 23.31 -23.29
N LYS A 38 -32.72 23.61 -23.66
CA LYS A 38 -31.68 22.60 -23.96
C LYS A 38 -31.54 21.52 -22.88
N THR A 39 -31.24 21.91 -21.63
CA THR A 39 -31.14 20.97 -20.50
C THR A 39 -32.47 20.26 -20.22
N SER A 40 -33.61 20.90 -20.54
CA SER A 40 -34.92 20.25 -20.42
C SER A 40 -35.11 19.09 -21.41
N VAL A 41 -34.41 19.09 -22.54
CA VAL A 41 -34.35 17.95 -23.47
C VAL A 41 -33.60 16.78 -22.81
N LEU A 42 -32.42 17.02 -22.24
CA LEU A 42 -31.67 15.97 -21.54
C LEU A 42 -32.43 15.42 -20.33
N ASP A 43 -33.04 16.29 -19.51
CA ASP A 43 -33.87 15.89 -18.37
C ASP A 43 -35.05 15.02 -18.79
N ALA A 44 -35.67 15.34 -19.94
CA ALA A 44 -36.77 14.57 -20.49
C ALA A 44 -36.32 13.16 -20.93
N ILE A 45 -35.15 13.05 -21.55
CA ILE A 45 -34.54 11.76 -21.91
C ILE A 45 -34.22 10.96 -20.65
N ALA A 46 -33.55 11.57 -19.66
CA ALA A 46 -33.22 10.92 -18.41
C ALA A 46 -34.47 10.45 -17.64
N TRP A 47 -35.55 11.23 -17.64
CA TRP A 47 -36.82 10.83 -17.02
C TRP A 47 -37.53 9.70 -17.78
N ALA A 48 -37.54 9.74 -19.10
CA ALA A 48 -38.10 8.68 -19.93
C ALA A 48 -37.37 7.35 -19.65
N LEU A 49 -36.04 7.37 -19.65
CA LEU A 49 -35.22 6.16 -19.61
C LEU A 49 -34.89 5.68 -18.19
N GLY A 50 -34.66 6.57 -17.24
CA GLY A 50 -34.24 6.23 -15.87
C GLY A 50 -35.37 6.10 -14.85
N GLY A 51 -36.63 6.13 -15.29
CA GLY A 51 -37.76 5.95 -14.37
C GLY A 51 -38.06 7.17 -13.50
N ASN A 52 -38.83 6.97 -12.43
CA ASN A 52 -39.29 8.06 -11.55
C ASN A 52 -38.17 8.73 -10.74
N LYS A 53 -36.98 8.11 -10.65
CA LYS A 53 -35.80 8.68 -9.99
C LYS A 53 -35.34 9.99 -10.63
N TYR A 54 -35.61 10.16 -11.92
CA TYR A 54 -35.28 11.35 -12.72
C TYR A 54 -36.49 12.22 -13.01
N LYS A 55 -37.63 11.95 -12.36
CA LYS A 55 -38.84 12.76 -12.56
C LYS A 55 -38.58 14.18 -12.04
N PRO A 56 -38.75 15.22 -12.88
CA PRO A 56 -38.68 16.59 -12.40
C PRO A 56 -39.77 16.83 -11.35
N SER A 57 -39.46 17.62 -10.32
CA SER A 57 -40.44 18.02 -9.29
C SER A 57 -41.69 18.63 -9.92
N GLN A 58 -41.49 19.49 -10.93
CA GLN A 58 -42.52 20.01 -11.81
C GLN A 58 -42.19 19.63 -13.26
N ALA A 59 -42.76 18.51 -13.73
CA ALA A 59 -42.51 18.01 -15.09
C ALA A 59 -43.31 18.75 -16.18
N GLN A 60 -44.55 19.14 -15.86
CA GLN A 60 -45.41 19.88 -16.78
C GLN A 60 -44.90 21.29 -17.02
N ARG A 61 -44.86 21.67 -18.30
CA ARG A 61 -44.52 23.04 -18.70
C ARG A 61 -45.44 24.05 -18.03
N GLU A 62 -44.83 25.09 -17.46
CA GLU A 62 -45.56 26.17 -16.82
C GLU A 62 -46.50 26.85 -17.82
N GLY A 63 -47.76 27.04 -17.40
CA GLY A 63 -48.82 27.62 -18.22
C GLY A 63 -49.41 26.69 -19.30
N SER A 64 -48.99 25.42 -19.41
CA SER A 64 -49.62 24.46 -20.32
C SER A 64 -50.77 23.71 -19.64
N THR A 65 -51.92 23.59 -20.29
CA THR A 65 -53.05 22.74 -19.84
C THR A 65 -52.93 21.30 -20.32
N ILE A 66 -52.00 21.04 -21.25
CA ILE A 66 -51.75 19.72 -21.84
C ILE A 66 -50.68 19.02 -21.01
N PRO A 67 -50.91 17.77 -20.56
CA PRO A 67 -49.93 17.03 -19.77
C PRO A 67 -48.67 16.70 -20.59
N PRO A 68 -47.52 16.47 -19.93
CA PRO A 68 -46.29 15.99 -20.56
C PRO A 68 -46.50 14.75 -21.43
N SER A 69 -45.89 14.76 -22.61
CA SER A 69 -45.79 13.60 -23.49
C SER A 69 -44.34 13.36 -23.89
N LEU A 70 -43.87 12.13 -23.74
CA LEU A 70 -42.54 11.69 -24.11
C LEU A 70 -42.64 10.40 -24.89
N LYS A 71 -41.91 10.29 -26.00
CA LYS A 71 -41.76 9.06 -26.76
C LYS A 71 -40.33 8.93 -27.24
N ILE A 72 -39.67 7.84 -26.86
CA ILE A 72 -38.31 7.50 -27.27
C ILE A 72 -38.36 6.15 -27.97
N THR A 73 -37.75 6.07 -29.15
CA THR A 73 -37.53 4.81 -29.87
C THR A 73 -36.05 4.48 -29.84
N LEU A 74 -35.71 3.34 -29.28
CA LEU A 74 -34.34 2.82 -29.21
C LEU A 74 -33.99 2.00 -30.46
N SER A 75 -32.69 1.84 -30.74
CA SER A 75 -32.20 1.14 -31.93
C SER A 75 -32.55 -0.33 -32.00
N ASN A 76 -32.79 -0.97 -30.85
CA ASN A 76 -33.28 -2.35 -30.75
C ASN A 76 -34.81 -2.47 -30.94
N GLY A 77 -35.51 -1.38 -31.23
CA GLY A 77 -36.95 -1.34 -31.45
C GLY A 77 -37.80 -1.15 -30.19
N LEU A 78 -37.19 -1.01 -29.01
CA LEU A 78 -37.93 -0.65 -27.78
C LEU A 78 -38.51 0.75 -27.90
N ILE A 79 -39.79 0.89 -27.57
CA ILE A 79 -40.49 2.17 -27.51
C ILE A 79 -40.80 2.48 -26.05
N VAL A 80 -40.30 3.62 -25.57
CA VAL A 80 -40.52 4.13 -24.22
C VAL A 80 -41.42 5.36 -24.31
N GLU A 81 -42.64 5.23 -23.78
CA GLU A 81 -43.63 6.31 -23.77
C GLU A 81 -43.96 6.73 -22.34
N ARG A 82 -44.06 8.04 -22.11
CA ARG A 82 -44.70 8.61 -20.91
C ARG A 82 -45.79 9.56 -21.35
N SER A 83 -47.02 9.30 -20.95
CA SER A 83 -48.16 10.14 -21.34
C SER A 83 -49.27 10.13 -20.30
N GLY A 84 -50.22 11.06 -20.47
CA GLY A 84 -51.37 11.24 -19.58
C GLY A 84 -51.08 12.07 -18.33
N LYS A 85 -52.12 12.34 -17.53
CA LYS A 85 -52.06 13.24 -16.36
C LYS A 85 -50.97 12.86 -15.34
N ASN A 86 -50.71 11.57 -15.19
CA ASN A 86 -49.71 11.04 -14.26
C ASN A 86 -48.37 10.72 -14.95
N SER A 87 -48.25 10.97 -16.26
CA SER A 87 -47.08 10.64 -17.08
C SER A 87 -46.65 9.18 -16.90
N THR A 88 -47.62 8.28 -17.02
CA THR A 88 -47.45 6.85 -16.80
C THR A 88 -46.48 6.28 -17.83
N LEU A 89 -45.49 5.53 -17.35
CA LEU A 89 -44.52 4.84 -18.20
C LEU A 89 -45.17 3.65 -18.91
N LYS A 90 -44.92 3.53 -20.21
CA LYS A 90 -45.20 2.36 -21.03
C LYS A 90 -43.92 2.02 -21.78
N VAL A 91 -43.41 0.81 -21.56
CA VAL A 91 -42.32 0.26 -22.38
C VAL A 91 -42.97 -0.78 -23.29
N ILE A 92 -42.70 -0.70 -24.59
CA ILE A 92 -43.24 -1.59 -25.61
C ILE A 92 -42.06 -2.26 -26.31
N ASP A 93 -42.06 -3.59 -26.33
CA ASP A 93 -41.05 -4.38 -27.01
C ASP A 93 -41.23 -4.37 -28.54
N PRO A 94 -40.24 -4.81 -29.34
CA PRO A 94 -40.36 -4.86 -30.79
C PRO A 94 -41.49 -5.79 -31.30
N SER A 95 -41.99 -6.69 -30.46
CA SER A 95 -43.11 -7.59 -30.77
C SER A 95 -44.48 -6.98 -30.43
N GLY A 96 -44.51 -5.77 -29.85
CA GLY A 96 -45.71 -5.05 -29.44
C GLY A 96 -46.22 -5.36 -28.03
N ASN A 97 -45.50 -6.17 -27.25
CA ASN A 97 -45.89 -6.48 -25.87
C ASN A 97 -45.44 -5.38 -24.91
N LYS A 98 -46.19 -5.22 -23.82
CA LYS A 98 -45.81 -4.32 -22.74
C LYS A 98 -44.68 -4.92 -21.91
N ALA A 99 -43.59 -4.19 -21.80
CA ALA A 99 -42.47 -4.48 -20.91
C ALA A 99 -42.47 -3.54 -19.69
N GLY A 100 -41.69 -3.91 -18.68
CA GLY A 100 -41.45 -3.08 -17.48
C GLY A 100 -40.15 -2.28 -17.57
N GLN A 101 -39.96 -1.36 -16.62
CA GLN A 101 -38.71 -0.61 -16.45
C GLN A 101 -37.48 -1.54 -16.30
N ASN A 102 -37.63 -2.72 -15.68
CA ASN A 102 -36.53 -3.68 -15.53
C ASN A 102 -35.90 -4.12 -16.87
N LEU A 103 -36.70 -4.23 -17.95
CA LEU A 103 -36.15 -4.54 -19.27
C LEU A 103 -35.35 -3.36 -19.80
N LEU A 104 -35.83 -2.14 -19.58
CA LEU A 104 -35.14 -0.91 -19.98
C LEU A 104 -33.81 -0.73 -19.23
N ASP A 105 -33.79 -1.02 -17.93
CA ASP A 105 -32.60 -0.94 -17.07
C ASP A 105 -31.48 -1.91 -17.50
N SER A 106 -31.81 -2.97 -18.24
CA SER A 106 -30.82 -3.88 -18.82
C SER A 106 -30.01 -3.25 -19.97
N PHE A 107 -30.57 -2.24 -20.65
CA PHE A 107 -29.95 -1.55 -21.79
C PHE A 107 -29.49 -0.12 -21.46
N VAL A 108 -30.01 0.47 -20.39
CA VAL A 108 -29.72 1.86 -19.99
C VAL A 108 -28.80 1.85 -18.76
N GLU A 109 -27.75 2.67 -18.80
CA GLU A 109 -26.86 2.87 -17.65
C GLU A 109 -27.17 4.17 -16.90
N GLU A 110 -27.15 4.10 -15.56
CA GLU A 110 -27.59 5.21 -14.71
C GLU A 110 -26.72 6.45 -14.90
N LEU A 111 -25.40 6.25 -14.98
CA LEU A 111 -24.44 7.32 -15.20
C LEU A 111 -24.44 7.82 -16.65
N ALA A 112 -24.91 7.02 -17.62
CA ALA A 112 -25.02 7.45 -19.01
C ALA A 112 -26.14 8.47 -19.21
N ILE A 113 -27.22 8.36 -18.46
CA ILE A 113 -28.32 9.35 -18.47
C ILE A 113 -28.12 10.50 -17.48
N ASN A 114 -27.07 10.46 -16.66
CA ASN A 114 -26.74 11.50 -15.69
C ASN A 114 -25.23 11.53 -15.40
N LEU A 115 -24.46 11.96 -16.40
CA LEU A 115 -23.00 12.10 -16.26
C LEU A 115 -22.59 13.07 -15.13
N PRO A 116 -23.30 14.20 -14.88
CA PRO A 116 -22.97 15.10 -13.76
C PRO A 116 -22.86 14.39 -12.41
N LYS A 117 -23.70 13.38 -12.17
CA LYS A 117 -23.64 12.58 -10.94
C LYS A 117 -22.28 11.89 -10.76
N PHE A 118 -21.68 11.38 -11.84
CA PHE A 118 -20.33 10.80 -11.78
C PHE A 118 -19.27 11.88 -11.51
N MET A 119 -19.41 13.04 -12.15
CA MET A 119 -18.49 14.17 -11.97
C MET A 119 -18.45 14.67 -10.52
N GLU A 120 -19.60 14.66 -9.85
CA GLU A 120 -19.79 15.10 -8.45
C GLU A 120 -19.36 14.06 -7.40
N GLN A 121 -19.09 12.81 -7.80
CA GLN A 121 -18.60 11.78 -6.88
C GLN A 121 -17.23 12.15 -6.28
N THR A 122 -16.93 11.60 -5.12
CA THR A 122 -15.59 11.74 -4.52
C THR A 122 -14.53 11.00 -5.36
N SER A 123 -13.25 11.41 -5.26
CA SER A 123 -12.14 10.76 -5.98
C SER A 123 -12.08 9.25 -5.72
N LYS A 124 -12.37 8.83 -4.48
CA LYS A 124 -12.42 7.41 -4.08
C LYS A 124 -13.56 6.65 -4.74
N GLU A 125 -14.75 7.25 -4.85
CA GLU A 125 -15.89 6.63 -5.53
C GLU A 125 -15.66 6.48 -7.03
N LYS A 126 -15.02 7.48 -7.66
CA LYS A 126 -14.60 7.43 -9.07
C LYS A 126 -13.62 6.30 -9.32
N ALA A 127 -12.56 6.21 -8.50
CA ALA A 127 -11.57 5.14 -8.59
C ALA A 127 -12.21 3.77 -8.35
N LYS A 128 -13.08 3.64 -7.34
CA LYS A 128 -13.82 2.41 -7.07
C LYS A 128 -14.66 1.96 -8.26
N THR A 129 -15.35 2.89 -8.92
CA THR A 129 -16.14 2.61 -10.13
C THR A 129 -15.24 2.07 -11.24
N LEU A 130 -14.09 2.70 -11.48
CA LEU A 130 -13.11 2.22 -12.45
C LEU A 130 -12.57 0.82 -12.11
N LEU A 131 -12.20 0.57 -10.85
CA LEU A 131 -11.71 -0.73 -10.39
C LEU A 131 -12.75 -1.85 -10.52
N GLN A 132 -14.03 -1.52 -10.31
CA GLN A 132 -15.14 -2.45 -10.51
C GLN A 132 -15.29 -2.83 -11.99
N ILE A 133 -15.14 -1.86 -12.90
CA ILE A 133 -15.24 -2.07 -14.34
C ILE A 133 -14.15 -3.00 -14.84
N ILE A 134 -12.92 -2.81 -14.36
CA ILE A 134 -11.76 -3.61 -14.76
C ILE A 134 -11.80 -5.03 -14.13
N GLY A 135 -12.58 -5.21 -13.06
CA GLY A 135 -12.72 -6.50 -12.37
C GLY A 135 -11.56 -6.84 -11.41
N VAL A 136 -10.59 -5.92 -11.25
CA VAL A 136 -9.42 -6.11 -10.38
C VAL A 136 -9.63 -5.63 -8.95
N GLY A 137 -10.79 -5.02 -8.64
CA GLY A 137 -11.09 -4.47 -7.31
C GLY A 137 -10.81 -5.42 -6.13
N PRO A 138 -11.28 -6.69 -6.14
CA PRO A 138 -11.02 -7.63 -5.06
C PRO A 138 -9.53 -7.97 -4.90
N GLN A 139 -8.82 -8.18 -6.02
CA GLN A 139 -7.39 -8.51 -6.02
C GLN A 139 -6.55 -7.32 -5.53
N LEU A 140 -6.90 -6.11 -5.95
CA LEU A 140 -6.22 -4.90 -5.48
C LEU A 140 -6.43 -4.71 -3.97
N ALA A 141 -7.64 -4.90 -3.47
CA ALA A 141 -7.94 -4.78 -2.04
C ALA A 141 -7.16 -5.81 -1.20
N GLU A 142 -6.98 -7.03 -1.71
CA GLU A 142 -6.15 -8.05 -1.07
C GLU A 142 -4.68 -7.63 -1.03
N LEU A 143 -4.13 -7.14 -2.15
CA LEU A 143 -2.75 -6.64 -2.20
C LEU A 143 -2.53 -5.43 -1.27
N GLU A 144 -3.50 -4.51 -1.16
CA GLU A 144 -3.44 -3.39 -0.21
C GLU A 144 -3.45 -3.86 1.25
N MET A 145 -4.25 -4.88 1.56
CA MET A 145 -4.28 -5.48 2.90
C MET A 145 -2.95 -6.18 3.22
N GLN A 146 -2.38 -6.91 2.26
CA GLN A 146 -1.08 -7.56 2.40
C GLN A 146 0.05 -6.54 2.56
N GLU A 147 0.06 -5.46 1.76
CA GLU A 147 1.06 -4.38 1.89
C GLU A 147 0.99 -3.76 3.28
N LYS A 148 -0.21 -3.43 3.76
CA LYS A 148 -0.40 -2.84 5.09
C LYS A 148 0.09 -3.78 6.19
N ALA A 149 -0.27 -5.06 6.14
CA ALA A 149 0.18 -6.04 7.12
C ALA A 149 1.72 -6.17 7.13
N LYS A 150 2.35 -6.22 5.95
CA LYS A 150 3.82 -6.31 5.82
C LYS A 150 4.52 -5.03 6.24
N TYR A 151 3.91 -3.87 6.00
CA TYR A 151 4.40 -2.58 6.48
C TYR A 151 4.40 -2.52 8.01
N ASP A 152 3.29 -2.93 8.64
CA ASP A 152 3.16 -2.95 10.11
C ASP A 152 4.17 -3.93 10.73
N GLU A 153 4.36 -5.11 10.13
CA GLU A 153 5.39 -6.08 10.50
C GLU A 153 6.81 -5.49 10.38
N ARG A 154 7.13 -4.85 9.25
CA ARG A 154 8.42 -4.18 9.02
C ARG A 154 8.67 -3.08 10.04
N HIS A 155 7.64 -2.32 10.40
CA HIS A 155 7.75 -1.26 11.40
C HIS A 155 8.11 -1.84 12.77
N ALA A 156 7.42 -2.90 13.21
CA ALA A 156 7.72 -3.57 14.46
C ALA A 156 9.15 -4.15 14.49
N ILE A 157 9.57 -4.83 13.42
CA ILE A 157 10.93 -5.37 13.28
C ILE A 157 11.98 -4.26 13.29
N GLY A 158 11.71 -3.13 12.62
CA GLY A 158 12.61 -1.96 12.63
C GLY A 158 12.82 -1.40 14.03
N VAL A 159 11.75 -1.30 14.84
CA VAL A 159 11.84 -0.87 16.24
C VAL A 159 12.68 -1.86 17.07
N ILE A 160 12.49 -3.17 16.88
CA ILE A 160 13.26 -4.21 17.59
C ILE A 160 14.74 -4.17 17.18
N ALA A 161 15.02 -4.05 15.89
CA ALA A 161 16.38 -3.96 15.35
C ALA A 161 17.12 -2.76 15.96
N ASP A 162 16.48 -1.58 15.98
CA ASP A 162 17.07 -0.37 16.55
C ASP A 162 17.33 -0.51 18.07
N GLN A 163 16.44 -1.18 18.80
CA GLN A 163 16.64 -1.46 20.23
C GLN A 163 17.81 -2.42 20.46
N LYS A 164 17.89 -3.51 19.69
CA LYS A 164 18.95 -4.51 19.78
C LYS A 164 20.31 -3.94 19.40
N GLU A 165 20.37 -3.09 18.37
CA GLU A 165 21.60 -2.42 17.95
C GLU A 165 22.10 -1.45 19.03
N LYS A 166 21.20 -0.69 19.68
CA LYS A 166 21.56 0.16 20.83
C LYS A 166 22.07 -0.67 22.00
N PHE A 167 21.37 -1.75 22.35
CA PHE A 167 21.78 -2.66 23.42
C PHE A 167 23.18 -3.24 23.16
N ALA A 168 23.45 -3.70 21.93
CA ALA A 168 24.75 -4.23 21.55
C ALA A 168 25.87 -3.17 21.63
N LYS A 169 25.60 -1.93 21.21
CA LYS A 169 26.56 -0.80 21.31
C LYS A 169 26.88 -0.42 22.76
N GLU A 170 25.94 -0.58 23.67
CA GLU A 170 26.11 -0.29 25.10
C GLU A 170 26.83 -1.42 25.85
N GLN A 171 27.00 -2.61 25.27
CA GLN A 171 27.72 -3.71 25.90
C GLN A 171 29.22 -3.39 26.08
N PRO A 172 29.81 -3.74 27.24
CA PRO A 172 31.24 -3.63 27.47
C PRO A 172 32.03 -4.41 26.42
N TYR A 173 33.10 -3.82 25.90
CA TYR A 173 34.01 -4.48 24.98
C TYR A 173 35.45 -4.31 25.44
N TYR A 174 36.16 -5.42 25.56
CA TYR A 174 37.53 -5.47 26.03
C TYR A 174 38.46 -5.88 24.87
N PRO A 175 39.12 -4.93 24.18
CA PRO A 175 39.95 -5.22 23.00
C PRO A 175 41.18 -6.07 23.32
N ASP A 176 41.65 -6.05 24.57
CA ASP A 176 42.85 -6.76 25.02
C ASP A 176 42.56 -8.20 25.49
N ALA A 177 41.29 -8.63 25.48
CA ALA A 177 40.92 -9.97 25.92
C ALA A 177 41.20 -11.02 24.82
N PRO A 178 41.69 -12.23 25.17
CA PRO A 178 41.87 -13.32 24.21
C PRO A 178 40.56 -13.72 23.50
N LYS A 179 40.67 -14.30 22.30
CA LYS A 179 39.49 -14.72 21.51
C LYS A 179 38.80 -15.98 22.03
N GLU A 180 39.50 -16.76 22.86
CA GLU A 180 39.03 -18.03 23.40
C GLU A 180 39.27 -18.06 24.91
N LEU A 181 38.44 -18.83 25.63
CA LEU A 181 38.58 -19.01 27.07
C LEU A 181 39.92 -19.69 27.38
N VAL A 182 40.64 -19.15 28.36
CA VAL A 182 41.90 -19.74 28.82
C VAL A 182 41.57 -20.87 29.79
N SER A 183 42.09 -22.07 29.50
CA SER A 183 41.84 -23.27 30.31
C SER A 183 42.61 -23.20 31.64
N ILE A 184 41.88 -23.39 32.75
CA ILE A 184 42.42 -23.44 34.12
C ILE A 184 42.63 -24.87 34.64
N SER A 185 42.27 -25.89 33.87
CA SER A 185 42.26 -27.28 34.33
C SER A 185 43.64 -27.80 34.73
N GLU A 186 44.69 -27.40 33.99
CA GLU A 186 46.06 -27.81 34.26
C GLU A 186 46.63 -27.16 35.53
N LEU A 187 46.30 -25.89 35.77
CA LEU A 187 46.76 -25.14 36.96
C LEU A 187 46.07 -25.63 38.24
N ILE A 188 44.78 -25.99 38.17
CA ILE A 188 44.06 -26.58 39.31
C ILE A 188 44.67 -27.94 39.69
N GLN A 189 45.02 -28.76 38.70
CA GLN A 189 45.64 -30.07 38.93
C GLN A 189 47.03 -29.91 39.58
N GLN A 190 47.84 -28.97 39.09
CA GLN A 190 49.14 -28.64 39.68
C GLN A 190 49.02 -28.15 41.13
N GLN A 191 48.03 -27.30 41.43
CA GLN A 191 47.77 -26.83 42.79
C GLN A 191 47.43 -27.99 43.74
N GLN A 192 46.57 -28.93 43.31
CA GLN A 192 46.19 -30.09 44.11
C GLN A 192 47.37 -31.02 44.41
N GLU A 193 48.27 -31.21 43.43
CA GLU A 193 49.48 -32.02 43.61
C GLU A 193 50.47 -31.37 44.59
N ILE A 194 50.63 -30.03 44.54
CA ILE A 194 51.47 -29.29 45.49
C ILE A 194 50.89 -29.35 46.91
N LEU A 195 49.58 -29.15 47.06
CA LEU A 195 48.90 -29.27 48.35
C LEU A 195 49.01 -30.68 48.93
N GLY A 196 48.94 -31.71 48.08
CA GLY A 196 49.18 -33.11 48.46
C GLY A 196 50.60 -33.33 49.00
N ARG A 197 51.63 -32.86 48.27
CA ARG A 197 53.03 -32.95 48.70
C ARG A 197 53.31 -32.19 50.00
N ASN A 198 52.79 -30.97 50.13
CA ASN A 198 52.95 -30.16 51.35
C ASN A 198 52.27 -30.82 52.56
N GLY A 199 51.12 -31.47 52.37
CA GLY A 199 50.43 -32.24 53.41
C GLY A 199 51.23 -33.46 53.90
N GLU A 200 51.90 -34.18 53.00
CA GLU A 200 52.80 -35.28 53.37
C GLU A 200 54.07 -34.80 54.09
N ASN A 201 54.65 -33.68 53.66
CA ASN A 201 55.81 -33.08 54.30
C ASN A 201 55.51 -32.66 55.75
N ALA A 202 54.33 -32.07 55.99
CA ALA A 202 53.87 -31.72 57.33
C ALA A 202 53.71 -32.95 58.25
N ARG A 203 53.18 -34.06 57.71
CA ARG A 203 53.08 -35.34 58.45
C ARG A 203 54.46 -35.90 58.81
N LYS A 204 55.42 -35.86 57.88
CA LYS A 204 56.81 -36.30 58.14
C LYS A 204 57.47 -35.48 59.25
N ARG A 205 57.29 -34.15 59.24
CA ARG A 205 57.77 -33.24 60.30
C ARG A 205 57.17 -33.57 61.67
N GLN A 206 55.85 -33.82 61.74
CA GLN A 206 55.20 -34.21 63.00
C GLN A 206 55.71 -35.55 63.54
N ASN A 207 55.97 -36.52 62.66
CA ASN A 207 56.50 -37.82 63.07
C ASN A 207 57.93 -37.72 63.61
N LEU A 208 58.77 -36.86 63.02
CA LEU A 208 60.12 -36.56 63.53
C LEU A 208 60.05 -36.03 64.97
N THR A 209 59.25 -34.99 65.22
CA THR A 209 59.10 -34.40 66.56
C THR A 209 58.61 -35.42 67.60
N ARG A 210 57.71 -36.34 67.20
CA ARG A 210 57.25 -37.43 68.07
C ARG A 210 58.39 -38.39 68.43
N ILE A 211 59.16 -38.83 67.44
CA ILE A 211 60.27 -39.77 67.64
C ILE A 211 61.40 -39.14 68.45
N GLU A 212 61.69 -37.85 68.25
CA GLU A 212 62.68 -37.12 69.06
C GLU A 212 62.28 -37.06 70.53
N ASN A 213 61.02 -36.78 70.83
CA ASN A 213 60.52 -36.76 72.20
C ASN A 213 60.55 -38.16 72.85
N GLU A 214 60.20 -39.20 72.09
CA GLU A 214 60.30 -40.60 72.52
C GLU A 214 61.75 -41.02 72.78
N TYR A 215 62.70 -40.58 71.94
CA TYR A 215 64.13 -40.83 72.07
C TYR A 215 64.74 -40.15 73.31
N GLN A 216 64.35 -38.89 73.58
CA GLN A 216 64.79 -38.17 74.78
C GLN A 216 64.24 -38.83 76.07
N GLY A 217 63.00 -39.32 76.03
CA GLY A 217 62.43 -40.12 77.13
C GLY A 217 63.20 -41.43 77.35
N ALA A 218 63.51 -42.15 76.27
CA ALA A 218 64.30 -43.38 76.32
C ALA A 218 65.72 -43.15 76.85
N LEU A 219 66.36 -42.02 76.53
CA LEU A 219 67.67 -41.63 77.06
C LEU A 219 67.68 -41.48 78.59
N ALA A 220 66.64 -40.86 79.15
CA ALA A 220 66.48 -40.73 80.60
C ALA A 220 66.23 -42.09 81.28
N ASP A 221 65.52 -43.00 80.60
CA ASP A 221 65.33 -44.38 81.06
C ASP A 221 66.61 -45.22 80.98
N VAL A 222 67.45 -45.00 79.95
CA VAL A 222 68.76 -45.66 79.76
C VAL A 222 69.74 -45.28 80.86
N GLU A 223 69.76 -44.03 81.32
CA GLU A 223 70.63 -43.62 82.43
C GLU A 223 70.24 -44.34 83.73
N ARG A 224 68.94 -44.58 83.96
CA ARG A 224 68.43 -45.37 85.09
C ARG A 224 68.74 -46.87 84.97
N LEU A 225 68.67 -47.41 83.75
CA LEU A 225 68.90 -48.84 83.43
C LEU A 225 70.37 -49.20 83.20
N SER A 226 71.27 -48.22 83.08
CA SER A 226 72.73 -48.39 82.99
C SER A 226 73.33 -49.20 84.16
N LYS A 227 72.62 -49.23 85.30
CA LYS A 227 72.90 -50.10 86.45
C LYS A 227 72.52 -51.58 86.27
N MET A 228 71.70 -51.90 85.27
CA MET A 228 71.24 -53.26 84.90
C MET A 228 71.87 -53.75 83.59
N LEU A 229 72.77 -52.94 82.99
CA LEU A 229 73.23 -53.01 81.59
C LEU A 229 74.27 -54.10 81.29
N GLU A 230 74.69 -54.89 82.27
CA GLU A 230 75.61 -56.01 82.01
C GLU A 230 74.89 -57.20 81.35
N GLU A 231 73.58 -57.33 81.51
CA GLU A 231 72.77 -58.43 80.94
C GLU A 231 72.08 -58.09 79.61
N ALA A 232 71.99 -56.81 79.22
CA ALA A 232 71.14 -56.35 78.10
C ALA A 232 71.90 -56.06 76.78
N ARG A 233 73.14 -56.54 76.64
CA ARG A 233 73.99 -56.31 75.45
C ARG A 233 73.52 -56.98 74.16
N GLU A 234 72.58 -57.92 74.21
CA GLU A 234 72.07 -58.60 73.00
C GLU A 234 70.95 -57.83 72.26
N LYS A 235 70.34 -56.80 72.87
CA LYS A 235 69.20 -56.07 72.26
C LYS A 235 69.59 -54.81 71.46
N GLU A 236 70.85 -54.41 71.48
CA GLU A 236 71.36 -53.17 70.87
C GLU A 236 71.31 -53.16 69.32
N GLN A 237 71.36 -54.33 68.68
CA GLN A 237 71.55 -54.42 67.23
C GLN A 237 70.34 -54.06 66.35
N GLY A 238 69.12 -53.99 66.92
CA GLY A 238 67.89 -53.73 66.15
C GLY A 238 67.54 -52.25 65.97
N LEU A 239 67.81 -51.41 66.98
CA LEU A 239 67.35 -50.01 67.00
C LEU A 239 68.27 -49.03 66.25
N ALA A 240 69.48 -49.47 65.89
CA ALA A 240 70.42 -48.67 65.09
C ALA A 240 69.98 -48.51 63.62
N GLN A 241 69.12 -49.40 63.10
CA GLN A 241 68.63 -49.35 61.72
C GLN A 241 67.47 -48.35 61.54
N ASP A 242 66.60 -48.20 62.54
CA ASP A 242 65.44 -47.30 62.47
C ASP A 242 65.84 -45.80 62.57
N LEU A 243 66.99 -45.50 63.19
CA LEU A 243 67.50 -44.12 63.35
C LEU A 243 68.15 -43.58 62.06
N ASP A 244 68.77 -44.44 61.26
CA ASP A 244 69.45 -44.04 60.02
C ASP A 244 68.47 -43.80 58.85
N ILE A 245 67.32 -44.49 58.86
CA ILE A 245 66.22 -44.29 57.91
C ILE A 245 65.53 -42.93 58.17
N ALA A 246 65.34 -42.55 59.44
CA ALA A 246 64.67 -41.30 59.80
C ALA A 246 65.51 -40.02 59.54
N ARG A 247 66.85 -40.13 59.47
CA ARG A 247 67.76 -39.00 59.20
C ARG A 247 67.91 -38.67 57.71
N LYS A 248 67.64 -39.61 56.81
CA LYS A 248 67.81 -39.42 55.35
C LYS A 248 66.62 -38.74 54.65
N ASP A 249 65.49 -38.57 55.32
CA ASP A 249 64.24 -38.07 54.71
C ASP A 249 63.93 -36.57 54.96
N THR A 250 64.83 -35.80 55.59
CA THR A 250 64.49 -34.43 56.04
C THR A 250 65.37 -33.31 55.49
N GLN A 251 66.46 -33.58 54.75
CA GLN A 251 67.26 -32.53 54.11
C GLN A 251 66.76 -32.08 52.73
N GLU A 252 65.78 -32.77 52.14
CA GLU A 252 65.18 -32.41 50.84
C GLU A 252 63.67 -32.08 50.94
N LEU A 253 63.24 -31.40 52.00
CA LEU A 253 61.86 -30.94 52.14
C LEU A 253 61.77 -29.42 52.06
N ILE A 254 61.74 -28.91 50.83
CA ILE A 254 61.40 -27.52 50.52
C ILE A 254 59.91 -27.47 50.17
N ASP A 255 59.14 -26.67 50.91
CA ASP A 255 57.72 -26.45 50.59
C ASP A 255 57.62 -25.56 49.35
N GLU A 256 56.86 -25.99 48.35
CA GLU A 256 56.60 -25.19 47.15
C GLU A 256 55.46 -24.20 47.42
N SER A 257 55.65 -22.94 47.04
CA SER A 257 54.67 -21.87 47.18
C SER A 257 53.57 -22.01 46.13
N THR A 258 52.30 -22.05 46.54
CA THR A 258 51.14 -22.03 45.63
C THR A 258 50.76 -20.62 45.17
N GLN A 259 51.42 -19.58 45.70
CA GLN A 259 51.04 -18.18 45.48
C GLN A 259 51.04 -17.80 44.00
N GLU A 260 52.06 -18.20 43.23
CA GLU A 260 52.16 -17.90 41.80
C GLU A 260 51.04 -18.58 40.98
N ILE A 261 50.59 -19.76 41.41
CA ILE A 261 49.49 -20.49 40.76
C ILE A 261 48.13 -19.87 41.12
N GLU A 262 47.94 -19.48 42.38
CA GLU A 262 46.73 -18.78 42.85
C GLU A 262 46.57 -17.43 42.15
N ASP A 263 47.64 -16.65 42.03
CA ASP A 263 47.65 -15.37 41.31
C ASP A 263 47.38 -15.58 39.81
N SER A 264 47.90 -16.67 39.22
CA SER A 264 47.64 -17.04 37.83
C SER A 264 46.18 -17.46 37.59
N ILE A 265 45.57 -18.23 38.50
CA ILE A 265 44.15 -18.61 38.43
C ILE A 265 43.27 -17.37 38.53
N ALA A 266 43.53 -16.47 39.49
CA ALA A 266 42.75 -15.25 39.67
C ALA A 266 42.83 -14.33 38.44
N ASN A 267 44.02 -14.22 37.83
CA ASN A 267 44.20 -13.45 36.60
C ASN A 267 43.46 -14.07 35.41
N ILE A 268 43.51 -15.40 35.26
CA ILE A 268 42.77 -16.10 34.19
C ILE A 268 41.25 -15.96 34.37
N GLU A 269 40.73 -15.99 35.60
CA GLU A 269 39.31 -15.74 35.86
C GLU A 269 38.89 -14.32 35.46
N GLN A 270 39.71 -13.30 35.74
CA GLN A 270 39.46 -11.93 35.29
C GLN A 270 39.53 -11.79 33.77
N ILE A 271 40.44 -12.50 33.11
CA ILE A 271 40.51 -12.56 31.65
C ILE A 271 39.24 -13.21 31.10
N ASN A 272 38.82 -14.36 31.62
CA ASN A 272 37.65 -15.09 31.16
C ASN A 272 36.33 -14.30 31.38
N LEU A 273 36.25 -13.46 32.41
CA LEU A 273 35.13 -12.53 32.58
C LEU A 273 35.04 -11.52 31.43
N LYS A 274 36.19 -10.98 30.99
CA LYS A 274 36.25 -10.06 29.83
C LYS A 274 35.92 -10.77 28.52
N VAL A 275 36.40 -12.01 28.35
CA VAL A 275 36.10 -12.84 27.18
C VAL A 275 34.59 -13.14 27.09
N ARG A 276 33.95 -13.47 28.21
CA ARG A 276 32.48 -13.68 28.27
C ARG A 276 31.71 -12.42 27.90
N ALA A 277 32.12 -11.25 28.42
CA ALA A 277 31.49 -9.98 28.06
C ALA A 277 31.62 -9.67 26.54
N ASN A 278 32.75 -10.00 25.92
CA ASN A 278 32.91 -9.88 24.47
C ASN A 278 31.99 -10.86 23.71
N PHE A 279 31.88 -12.13 24.14
CA PHE A 279 30.94 -13.08 23.54
C PHE A 279 29.48 -12.63 23.66
N ASP A 280 29.08 -12.06 24.80
CA ASP A 280 27.74 -11.53 25.00
C ASP A 280 27.46 -10.34 24.08
N LYS A 281 28.47 -9.49 23.85
CA LYS A 281 28.40 -8.40 22.87
C LYS A 281 28.30 -8.91 21.43
N ASP A 282 29.17 -9.84 21.03
CA ASP A 282 29.18 -10.41 19.67
C ASP A 282 27.81 -11.06 19.36
N LYS A 283 27.26 -11.79 20.33
CA LYS A 283 25.92 -12.37 20.23
C LYS A 283 24.83 -11.30 20.11
N ALA A 284 24.92 -10.21 20.87
CA ALA A 284 23.98 -9.11 20.77
C ALA A 284 24.06 -8.37 19.41
N GLU A 285 25.26 -8.26 18.82
CA GLU A 285 25.47 -7.71 17.47
C GLU A 285 24.91 -8.64 16.39
N GLU A 286 25.09 -9.96 16.54
CA GLU A 286 24.52 -10.98 15.63
C GLU A 286 22.99 -10.97 15.66
N ASP A 287 22.37 -10.97 16.85
CA ASP A 287 20.94 -10.79 17.05
C ASP A 287 20.43 -9.53 16.32
N ALA A 288 21.11 -8.39 16.49
CA ALA A 288 20.72 -7.12 15.87
C ALA A 288 20.80 -7.18 14.34
N LYS A 289 21.82 -7.86 13.82
CA LYS A 289 22.02 -8.05 12.38
C LYS A 289 20.92 -8.90 11.77
N ASP A 290 20.51 -9.99 12.42
CA ASP A 290 19.41 -10.86 11.95
C ASP A 290 18.10 -10.09 11.79
N TYR A 291 17.73 -9.26 12.78
CA TYR A 291 16.55 -8.38 12.66
C TYR A 291 16.69 -7.35 11.54
N ARG A 292 17.91 -6.88 11.27
CA ARG A 292 18.18 -5.96 10.15
C ARG A 292 18.07 -6.65 8.79
N GLU A 293 18.40 -7.93 8.70
CA GLU A 293 18.18 -8.74 7.51
C GLU A 293 16.69 -8.98 7.27
N GLN A 294 15.93 -9.35 8.31
CA GLN A 294 14.46 -9.46 8.23
C GLN A 294 13.79 -8.15 7.79
N TYR A 295 14.28 -7.00 8.28
CA TYR A 295 13.80 -5.69 7.83
C TYR A 295 13.99 -5.49 6.32
N LYS A 296 15.16 -5.85 5.78
CA LYS A 296 15.45 -5.73 4.34
C LYS A 296 14.60 -6.69 3.51
N GLU A 297 14.37 -7.90 4.00
CA GLU A 297 13.49 -8.86 3.34
C GLU A 297 12.05 -8.33 3.25
N LEU A 298 11.51 -7.80 4.35
CA LEU A 298 10.19 -7.19 4.36
C LEU A 298 10.11 -5.97 3.44
N ASP A 299 11.17 -5.18 3.32
CA ASP A 299 11.23 -4.06 2.38
C ASP A 299 11.14 -4.52 0.92
N ASN A 300 11.84 -5.60 0.58
CA ASN A 300 11.75 -6.22 -0.75
C ASN A 300 10.35 -6.81 -1.02
N VAL A 301 9.72 -7.45 -0.03
CA VAL A 301 8.36 -7.98 -0.16
C VAL A 301 7.34 -6.86 -0.39
N ILE A 302 7.46 -5.73 0.34
CA ILE A 302 6.60 -4.56 0.13
C ILE A 302 6.80 -3.98 -1.27
N ALA A 303 8.06 -3.88 -1.73
CA ALA A 303 8.37 -3.41 -3.08
C ALA A 303 7.76 -4.32 -4.16
N ASP A 304 7.80 -5.65 -3.97
CA ASP A 304 7.18 -6.60 -4.89
C ASP A 304 5.65 -6.49 -4.89
N ILE A 305 5.00 -6.39 -3.72
CA ILE A 305 3.55 -6.16 -3.64
C ILE A 305 3.15 -4.87 -4.37
N ARG A 306 3.92 -3.78 -4.20
CA ARG A 306 3.69 -2.53 -4.92
C ARG A 306 3.79 -2.72 -6.43
N LYS A 307 4.81 -3.45 -6.88
CA LYS A 307 4.98 -3.79 -8.29
C LYS A 307 3.81 -4.62 -8.81
N GLN A 308 3.34 -5.62 -8.06
CA GLN A 308 2.17 -6.42 -8.43
C GLN A 308 0.91 -5.56 -8.56
N LYS A 309 0.68 -4.59 -7.66
CA LYS A 309 -0.44 -3.63 -7.79
C LYS A 309 -0.32 -2.79 -9.07
N THR A 310 0.86 -2.27 -9.37
CA THR A 310 1.10 -1.50 -10.59
C THR A 310 0.91 -2.35 -11.84
N ASP A 311 1.42 -3.58 -11.86
CA ASP A 311 1.27 -4.52 -12.97
C ASP A 311 -0.20 -4.92 -13.15
N LEU A 312 -0.96 -5.10 -12.07
CA LEU A 312 -2.39 -5.39 -12.10
C LEU A 312 -3.20 -4.26 -12.77
N LEU A 313 -2.82 -3.00 -12.48
CA LEU A 313 -3.46 -1.82 -13.04
C LEU A 313 -2.98 -1.49 -14.47
N THR A 314 -1.75 -1.87 -14.83
CA THR A 314 -1.18 -1.59 -16.16
C THR A 314 -1.66 -2.61 -17.20
N ASN A 315 -1.82 -3.87 -16.80
CA ASN A 315 -2.33 -4.93 -17.69
C ASN A 315 -3.87 -4.95 -17.78
N ALA A 316 -4.54 -4.09 -17.03
CA ALA A 316 -5.98 -3.90 -17.10
C ALA A 316 -6.41 -3.33 -18.47
N ASP A 317 -7.49 -3.86 -19.03
CA ASP A 317 -8.15 -3.31 -20.21
C ASP A 317 -8.91 -2.02 -19.84
N LEU A 318 -8.15 -0.94 -19.69
CA LEU A 318 -8.62 0.39 -19.29
C LEU A 318 -9.46 1.03 -20.40
N PRO A 319 -10.52 1.77 -20.05
CA PRO A 319 -11.45 2.34 -21.02
C PRO A 319 -10.88 3.51 -21.84
N LEU A 320 -9.77 4.11 -21.40
CA LEU A 320 -9.12 5.23 -22.07
C LEU A 320 -7.59 5.14 -21.89
N PRO A 321 -6.79 5.30 -22.95
CA PRO A 321 -5.33 5.33 -22.83
C PRO A 321 -4.86 6.44 -21.88
N GLY A 322 -3.89 6.14 -21.02
CA GLY A 322 -3.37 7.11 -20.03
C GLY A 322 -4.22 7.23 -18.75
N LEU A 323 -5.32 6.48 -18.64
CA LEU A 323 -6.07 6.34 -17.40
C LEU A 323 -5.34 5.39 -16.45
N SER A 324 -5.32 5.68 -15.16
CA SER A 324 -4.75 4.80 -14.13
C SER A 324 -5.38 5.08 -12.77
N VAL A 325 -5.10 4.23 -11.79
CA VAL A 325 -5.49 4.43 -10.40
C VAL A 325 -4.22 4.44 -9.56
N ASP A 326 -4.06 5.44 -8.69
CA ASP A 326 -2.97 5.50 -7.73
C ASP A 326 -3.52 5.92 -6.37
N ASP A 327 -3.15 5.20 -5.31
CA ASP A 327 -3.64 5.41 -3.93
C ASP A 327 -5.17 5.59 -3.82
N GLY A 328 -5.93 4.84 -4.62
CA GLY A 328 -7.39 4.93 -4.66
C GLY A 328 -7.93 6.24 -5.27
N GLU A 329 -7.11 6.97 -6.01
CA GLU A 329 -7.49 8.13 -6.81
C GLU A 329 -7.34 7.85 -8.31
N LEU A 330 -8.22 8.45 -9.10
CA LEU A 330 -8.18 8.33 -10.54
C LEU A 330 -7.18 9.34 -11.13
N LEU A 331 -6.28 8.83 -11.97
CA LEU A 331 -5.30 9.60 -12.71
C LEU A 331 -5.55 9.51 -14.21
N TYR A 332 -5.41 10.61 -14.92
CA TYR A 332 -5.41 10.65 -16.38
C TYR A 332 -4.20 11.43 -16.86
N LEU A 333 -3.36 10.81 -17.69
CA LEU A 333 -2.09 11.37 -18.17
C LEU A 333 -1.20 11.88 -17.01
N GLY A 334 -1.23 11.17 -15.88
CA GLY A 334 -0.49 11.51 -14.65
C GLY A 334 -1.10 12.62 -13.79
N GLN A 335 -2.26 13.18 -14.18
CA GLN A 335 -2.94 14.23 -13.43
C GLN A 335 -4.08 13.67 -12.58
N ARG A 336 -4.24 14.18 -11.36
CA ARG A 336 -5.40 13.91 -10.49
C ARG A 336 -6.64 14.61 -11.01
N TRP A 337 -7.82 14.11 -10.63
CA TRP A 337 -9.13 14.59 -11.11
C TRP A 337 -9.33 16.12 -11.01
N ASP A 338 -8.90 16.71 -9.89
CA ASP A 338 -9.01 18.15 -9.62
C ASP A 338 -8.10 19.02 -10.50
N ASN A 339 -7.02 18.44 -11.03
CA ASN A 339 -6.08 19.11 -11.91
C ASN A 339 -6.38 18.90 -13.41
N MET A 340 -7.37 18.07 -13.74
CA MET A 340 -7.83 17.86 -15.12
C MET A 340 -8.65 19.07 -15.61
N SER A 341 -8.56 19.39 -16.90
CA SER A 341 -9.49 20.33 -17.51
C SER A 341 -10.92 19.76 -17.53
N GLY A 342 -11.93 20.64 -17.60
CA GLY A 342 -13.33 20.19 -17.71
C GLY A 342 -13.57 19.28 -18.93
N SER A 343 -12.88 19.53 -20.04
CA SER A 343 -12.92 18.67 -21.23
C SER A 343 -12.33 17.28 -20.98
N GLN A 344 -11.18 17.18 -20.29
CA GLN A 344 -10.57 15.90 -19.91
C GLN A 344 -11.45 15.13 -18.94
N GLN A 345 -12.03 15.79 -17.94
CA GLN A 345 -12.95 15.15 -16.99
C GLN A 345 -14.16 14.55 -17.72
N LEU A 346 -14.73 15.26 -18.70
CA LEU A 346 -15.84 14.77 -19.51
C LEU A 346 -15.45 13.57 -20.39
N GLN A 347 -14.28 13.60 -21.01
CA GLN A 347 -13.75 12.47 -21.79
C GLN A 347 -13.57 11.23 -20.92
N VAL A 348 -12.90 11.37 -19.77
CA VAL A 348 -12.66 10.30 -18.81
C VAL A 348 -13.98 9.74 -18.28
N ALA A 349 -14.91 10.62 -17.86
CA ALA A 349 -16.22 10.20 -17.38
C ALA A 349 -17.00 9.41 -18.44
N THR A 350 -16.98 9.88 -19.69
CA THR A 350 -17.66 9.23 -20.81
C THR A 350 -17.07 7.84 -21.08
N ALA A 351 -15.74 7.71 -21.09
CA ALA A 351 -15.05 6.44 -21.31
C ALA A 351 -15.37 5.41 -20.21
N ILE A 352 -15.38 5.84 -18.95
CA ILE A 352 -15.71 4.98 -17.80
C ILE A 352 -17.14 4.49 -17.89
N VAL A 353 -18.10 5.39 -18.12
CA VAL A 353 -19.53 5.05 -18.18
C VAL A 353 -19.83 4.08 -19.33
N ARG A 354 -19.17 4.25 -20.49
CA ARG A 354 -19.30 3.32 -21.61
C ARG A 354 -18.87 1.90 -21.22
N LYS A 355 -17.73 1.76 -20.54
CA LYS A 355 -17.20 0.44 -20.15
C LYS A 355 -18.02 -0.19 -19.01
N LEU A 356 -18.71 0.61 -18.19
CA LEU A 356 -19.59 0.14 -17.13
C LEU A 356 -20.76 -0.71 -17.63
N LYS A 357 -21.40 -0.30 -18.73
CA LYS A 357 -22.43 -1.10 -19.40
C LYS A 357 -22.28 -0.98 -20.91
N PRO A 358 -21.52 -1.89 -21.54
CA PRO A 358 -21.31 -1.89 -22.99
C PRO A 358 -22.60 -2.04 -23.82
N GLU A 359 -23.72 -2.48 -23.22
CA GLU A 359 -25.01 -2.50 -23.92
C GLU A 359 -25.65 -1.12 -24.07
N CYS A 360 -25.29 -0.15 -23.22
CA CYS A 360 -25.76 1.23 -23.31
C CYS A 360 -24.90 1.98 -24.34
N GLY A 361 -25.41 2.14 -25.56
CA GLY A 361 -24.70 2.75 -26.69
C GLY A 361 -24.85 4.28 -26.78
N PHE A 362 -25.36 4.94 -25.74
CA PHE A 362 -25.48 6.39 -25.71
C PHE A 362 -25.08 7.01 -24.36
N VAL A 363 -24.75 8.30 -24.36
CA VAL A 363 -24.42 9.10 -23.18
C VAL A 363 -25.04 10.50 -23.31
N LEU A 364 -25.55 11.05 -22.20
CA LEU A 364 -26.08 12.40 -22.12
C LEU A 364 -25.05 13.33 -21.45
N ILE A 365 -24.68 14.40 -22.14
CA ILE A 365 -23.62 15.32 -21.68
C ILE A 365 -24.18 16.74 -21.62
N ASP A 366 -24.29 17.31 -20.43
CA ASP A 366 -24.68 18.72 -20.28
C ASP A 366 -23.42 19.60 -20.27
N LYS A 367 -23.54 20.83 -20.79
CA LYS A 367 -22.52 21.89 -20.70
C LYS A 367 -21.24 21.69 -21.51
N LEU A 368 -21.36 21.39 -22.79
CA LEU A 368 -20.20 21.30 -23.70
C LEU A 368 -19.55 22.66 -24.07
N GLU A 369 -20.04 23.79 -23.55
CA GLU A 369 -19.37 25.09 -23.72
C GLU A 369 -17.95 25.15 -23.13
N GLN A 370 -17.56 24.17 -22.31
CA GLN A 370 -16.20 24.07 -21.76
C GLN A 370 -15.16 23.56 -22.77
N MET A 371 -15.61 23.02 -23.91
CA MET A 371 -14.74 22.55 -24.99
C MET A 371 -14.65 23.60 -26.09
N ASP A 372 -13.44 23.86 -26.57
CA ASP A 372 -13.23 24.61 -27.80
C ASP A 372 -13.60 23.77 -29.04
N GLN A 373 -13.57 24.38 -30.22
CA GLN A 373 -14.00 23.73 -31.45
C GLN A 373 -13.11 22.54 -31.82
N GLN A 374 -11.80 22.65 -31.59
CA GLN A 374 -10.86 21.56 -31.87
C GLN A 374 -11.12 20.36 -30.95
N THR A 375 -11.24 20.60 -29.65
CA THR A 375 -11.53 19.57 -28.65
C THR A 375 -12.88 18.88 -28.93
N LEU A 376 -13.88 19.62 -29.40
CA LEU A 376 -15.17 19.05 -29.79
C LEU A 376 -15.06 18.13 -31.01
N GLN A 377 -14.26 18.50 -32.01
CA GLN A 377 -14.02 17.66 -33.18
C GLN A 377 -13.28 16.38 -32.80
N GLU A 378 -12.22 16.50 -31.99
CA GLU A 378 -11.47 15.36 -31.46
C GLU A 378 -12.37 14.43 -30.62
N PHE A 379 -13.20 15.00 -29.75
CA PHE A 379 -14.15 14.24 -28.94
C PHE A 379 -15.23 13.56 -29.79
N GLY A 380 -15.75 14.25 -30.80
CA GLY A 380 -16.71 13.69 -31.76
C GLY A 380 -16.12 12.52 -32.55
N ALA A 381 -14.90 12.67 -33.06
CA ALA A 381 -14.18 11.61 -33.77
C ALA A 381 -13.91 10.39 -32.86
N TRP A 382 -13.52 10.63 -31.60
CA TRP A 382 -13.35 9.56 -30.62
C TRP A 382 -14.68 8.81 -30.35
N LEU A 383 -15.80 9.53 -30.21
CA LEU A 383 -17.12 8.92 -30.04
C LEU A 383 -17.53 8.06 -31.24
N GLU A 384 -17.23 8.50 -32.46
CA GLU A 384 -17.46 7.73 -33.68
C GLU A 384 -16.61 6.46 -33.74
N GLN A 385 -15.32 6.58 -33.43
CA GLN A 385 -14.40 5.43 -33.36
C GLN A 385 -14.86 4.40 -32.34
N GLU A 386 -15.36 4.84 -31.19
CA GLU A 386 -15.86 3.96 -30.13
C GLU A 386 -17.29 3.44 -30.35
N GLY A 387 -17.97 3.91 -31.42
CA GLY A 387 -19.35 3.55 -31.74
C GLY A 387 -20.37 4.07 -30.72
N LEU A 388 -20.07 5.16 -30.01
CA LEU A 388 -20.89 5.72 -28.94
C LEU A 388 -21.69 6.93 -29.43
N GLN A 389 -22.97 7.01 -29.09
CA GLN A 389 -23.82 8.17 -29.35
C GLN A 389 -23.76 9.14 -28.16
N ALA A 390 -23.27 10.36 -28.35
CA ALA A 390 -23.39 11.41 -27.34
C ALA A 390 -24.48 12.42 -27.73
N ILE A 391 -25.46 12.63 -26.84
CA ILE A 391 -26.44 13.71 -26.97
C ILE A 391 -26.06 14.77 -25.97
N ALA A 392 -25.66 15.93 -26.47
CA ALA A 392 -25.09 16.96 -25.63
C ALA A 392 -25.76 18.31 -25.78
N THR A 393 -25.67 19.15 -24.75
CA THR A 393 -26.13 20.55 -24.82
C THR A 393 -24.95 21.49 -24.92
N ARG A 394 -25.10 22.56 -25.71
CA ARG A 394 -24.11 23.64 -25.78
C ARG A 394 -24.81 24.98 -25.89
N VAL A 395 -24.25 26.01 -25.25
CA VAL A 395 -24.67 27.40 -25.48
C VAL A 395 -24.03 27.89 -26.76
N SER A 396 -24.64 27.57 -27.91
CA SER A 396 -24.18 27.99 -29.23
C SER A 396 -25.35 27.99 -30.21
N THR A 397 -25.27 28.81 -31.25
CA THR A 397 -26.16 28.79 -32.41
C THR A 397 -25.38 28.56 -33.70
N GLY A 398 -24.13 28.13 -33.60
CA GLY A 398 -23.25 27.86 -34.74
C GLY A 398 -23.54 26.54 -35.44
N ASP A 399 -22.83 26.32 -36.54
CA ASP A 399 -23.00 25.17 -37.45
C ASP A 399 -22.65 23.83 -36.80
N GLU A 400 -21.95 23.82 -35.66
CA GLU A 400 -21.69 22.60 -34.91
C GLU A 400 -22.95 22.02 -34.23
N CYS A 401 -24.02 22.81 -34.10
CA CYS A 401 -25.26 22.38 -33.48
C CYS A 401 -26.08 21.53 -34.46
N SER A 402 -26.39 20.29 -34.10
CA SER A 402 -27.26 19.42 -34.91
C SER A 402 -28.72 19.88 -34.89
N ILE A 403 -29.14 20.51 -33.79
CA ILE A 403 -30.48 21.08 -33.63
C ILE A 403 -30.39 22.33 -32.76
N LEU A 404 -31.21 23.33 -33.04
CA LEU A 404 -31.34 24.52 -32.21
C LEU A 404 -32.66 24.49 -31.44
N ILE A 405 -32.61 24.86 -30.17
CA ILE A 405 -33.80 25.05 -29.35
C ILE A 405 -34.06 26.53 -29.18
N GLU A 406 -35.21 26.97 -29.66
CA GLU A 406 -35.70 28.35 -29.55
C GLU A 406 -37.11 28.36 -28.98
N ASP A 407 -37.31 29.04 -27.85
CA ASP A 407 -38.57 29.14 -27.11
C ASP A 407 -39.25 27.77 -26.87
N GLY A 408 -38.44 26.75 -26.58
CA GLY A 408 -38.89 25.39 -26.32
C GLY A 408 -39.29 24.59 -27.57
N TYR A 409 -39.07 25.10 -28.77
CA TYR A 409 -39.25 24.38 -30.03
C TYR A 409 -37.93 23.94 -30.63
N SER A 410 -37.92 22.79 -31.29
CA SER A 410 -36.81 22.39 -32.15
C SER A 410 -36.86 23.12 -33.50
N VAL A 411 -35.79 23.83 -33.83
CA VAL A 411 -35.56 24.50 -35.11
C VAL A 411 -34.34 23.85 -35.77
N LYS A 412 -34.40 23.60 -37.08
CA LYS A 412 -33.22 23.14 -37.81
C LYS A 412 -32.20 24.29 -37.87
N PRO A 413 -30.89 24.03 -37.72
CA PRO A 413 -29.87 25.04 -37.94
C PRO A 413 -30.08 25.67 -39.32
N VAL A 414 -30.05 27.00 -39.39
CA VAL A 414 -30.06 27.69 -40.67
C VAL A 414 -28.69 27.45 -41.29
N GLU A 415 -28.61 26.73 -42.41
CA GLU A 415 -27.39 26.69 -43.22
C GLU A 415 -27.08 28.12 -43.65
N PHE A 416 -26.13 28.78 -42.99
CA PHE A 416 -25.49 29.94 -43.59
C PHE A 416 -24.63 29.41 -44.73
N ALA A 417 -25.23 29.28 -45.91
CA ALA A 417 -24.50 29.14 -47.15
C ALA A 417 -23.42 30.22 -47.16
N SER A 418 -22.17 29.79 -47.20
CA SER A 418 -21.00 30.66 -47.20
C SER A 418 -21.14 31.74 -48.27
N ALA A 419 -21.52 32.95 -47.86
CA ALA A 419 -21.35 34.15 -48.66
C ALA A 419 -19.87 34.59 -48.61
N ALA A 420 -18.98 33.69 -49.03
CA ALA A 420 -17.56 33.95 -49.24
C ALA A 420 -17.29 33.99 -50.75
N GLN A 421 -17.99 34.87 -51.44
CA GLN A 421 -17.62 35.34 -52.78
C GLN A 421 -18.38 36.63 -53.07
N GLN A 422 -17.96 37.73 -52.44
CA GLN A 422 -17.94 39.08 -53.01
C GLN A 422 -17.41 40.09 -52.00
N GLY A 423 -16.39 40.85 -52.40
CA GLY A 423 -16.03 42.11 -51.76
C GLY A 423 -14.73 42.06 -50.98
N HIS A 424 -13.61 42.27 -51.67
CA HIS A 424 -12.50 43.00 -51.08
C HIS A 424 -13.03 44.32 -50.50
N ALA A 425 -12.98 44.46 -49.17
CA ALA A 425 -13.01 45.76 -48.53
C ALA A 425 -11.63 45.98 -47.93
N GLU A 426 -10.85 46.83 -48.59
CA GLU A 426 -9.58 47.35 -48.10
C GLU A 426 -9.78 48.00 -46.72
N THR A 427 -8.99 47.56 -45.75
CA THR A 427 -8.84 48.23 -44.46
C THR A 427 -8.08 49.54 -44.66
N VAL A 428 -8.78 50.68 -44.63
CA VAL A 428 -8.16 52.00 -44.48
C VAL A 428 -8.00 52.28 -42.98
N ALA A 429 -6.75 52.33 -42.52
CA ALA A 429 -6.41 52.74 -41.17
C ALA A 429 -6.65 54.26 -40.97
N PRO A 430 -7.27 54.71 -39.87
CA PRO A 430 -7.29 56.14 -39.54
C PRO A 430 -5.97 56.53 -38.86
N THR A 431 -5.12 57.26 -39.59
CA THR A 431 -4.05 58.09 -39.02
C THR A 431 -4.66 59.22 -38.18
N TRP A 432 -4.36 59.22 -36.88
CA TRP A 432 -4.57 60.38 -36.01
C TRP A 432 -3.22 61.06 -35.76
N GLN A 433 -3.06 62.28 -36.32
CA GLN A 433 -2.06 63.27 -35.92
C GLN A 433 -2.75 64.31 -35.03
N GLY A 434 -2.07 64.73 -33.97
CA GLY A 434 -2.67 65.29 -32.75
C GLY A 434 -2.90 66.81 -32.72
N GLY A 435 -3.32 67.25 -31.53
CA GLY A 435 -3.11 68.59 -30.96
C GLY A 435 -4.05 69.70 -31.45
N PHE A 436 -5.00 70.11 -30.61
CA PHE A 436 -4.90 71.25 -29.68
C PHE A 436 -6.07 71.22 -28.71
#